data_AF-A0A968FRZ4-F1
#
_entry.id   AF-A0A968FRZ4-F1
#
_cell.length_a   1.000
_cell.length_b   1.000
_cell.length_c   1.000
_cell.angle_alpha   90.00
_cell.angle_beta   90.00
_cell.angle_gamma   90.00
#
_symmetry.space_group_name_H-M   'P 1'
#
loop_
_entity.id
_entity.type
_entity.pdbx_description
1 polymer ?
#
loop_
_entity_poly.entity_id
_entity_poly.type
_entity_poly.pdbx_seq_one_letter_code
_entity_poly.pdbx_strand_id
1 'polypeptide(L)'
;MVIFVNLNSFLVTWSNQVQLIVYLEDGISSDQRQALEQLIRQEPDVESTEYVSKQAAWEKFKNTLSGKNKVLEDLEFNPLPGSYNIRFQPSSQRLEKIRRLVNLLKDKPGVESLEFG
;
A
#
# COMPACT_ATOMS: atom_id res chain seq x y z
N MET A 1 -1.01 15.25 -24.13
CA MET A 1 -0.68 13.81 -24.18
C MET A 1 -0.71 13.33 -22.74
N VAL A 2 -1.68 12.49 -22.36
CA VAL A 2 -1.82 12.01 -20.98
C VAL A 2 -1.14 10.65 -20.91
N ILE A 3 -0.01 10.57 -20.22
CA ILE A 3 0.73 9.32 -20.07
C ILE A 3 0.09 8.54 -18.92
N PHE A 4 -0.66 7.49 -19.25
CA PHE A 4 -1.06 6.47 -18.29
C PHE A 4 0.15 5.56 -18.05
N VAL A 5 0.94 5.86 -17.02
CA VAL A 5 1.96 4.92 -16.55
C VAL A 5 1.24 3.84 -15.76
N ASN A 6 1.07 2.65 -16.36
CA ASN A 6 0.62 1.48 -15.63
C ASN A 6 1.78 1.04 -14.72
N LEU A 7 1.75 1.46 -13.44
CA LEU A 7 2.82 1.30 -12.45
C LEU A 7 2.95 -0.13 -11.90
N ASN A 8 2.22 -1.11 -12.45
CA ASN A 8 2.14 -2.48 -11.91
C ASN A 8 3.46 -3.27 -11.92
N SER A 9 4.54 -2.77 -12.53
CA SER A 9 5.76 -3.55 -12.77
C SER A 9 6.96 -3.18 -11.91
N PHE A 10 6.87 -2.18 -11.01
CA PHE A 10 8.07 -1.63 -10.33
C PHE A 10 8.09 -1.69 -8.80
N LEU A 11 7.10 -2.33 -8.15
CA LEU A 11 7.11 -2.52 -6.69
C LEU A 11 7.77 -3.84 -6.24
N VAL A 12 8.30 -4.65 -7.18
CA VAL A 12 8.91 -5.96 -6.90
C VAL A 12 10.36 -5.81 -6.43
N THR A 13 10.55 -5.25 -5.23
CA THR A 13 11.76 -5.52 -4.44
C THR A 13 11.40 -5.59 -2.96
N TRP A 14 10.25 -6.17 -2.65
CA TRP A 14 9.87 -6.55 -1.29
C TRP A 14 9.69 -8.07 -1.33
N SER A 15 10.41 -8.74 -0.44
CA SER A 15 10.60 -10.20 -0.33
C SER A 15 9.36 -11.02 -0.69
N ASN A 16 9.56 -12.26 -1.19
CA ASN A 16 8.65 -13.40 -1.44
C ASN A 16 7.51 -13.70 -0.40
N GLN A 17 6.99 -12.70 0.29
CA GLN A 17 5.99 -12.78 1.34
C GLN A 17 4.71 -12.15 0.80
N VAL A 18 3.66 -12.97 0.70
CA VAL A 18 2.34 -12.51 0.29
C VAL A 18 1.87 -11.43 1.27
N GLN A 19 1.66 -10.21 0.76
CA GLN A 19 1.26 -9.05 1.55
C GLN A 19 0.04 -8.35 0.93
N LEU A 20 -0.70 -7.61 1.75
CA LEU A 20 -1.76 -6.71 1.29
C LEU A 20 -1.30 -5.26 1.51
N ILE A 21 -1.32 -4.46 0.46
CA ILE A 21 -1.06 -3.03 0.52
C ILE A 21 -2.41 -2.31 0.40
N VAL A 22 -2.75 -1.49 1.39
CA VAL A 22 -3.95 -0.67 1.40
C VAL A 22 -3.52 0.78 1.19
N TYR A 23 -3.75 1.31 0.00
CA TYR A 23 -3.47 2.71 -0.31
C TYR A 23 -4.57 3.60 0.23
N LEU A 24 -4.17 4.75 0.77
CA LEU A 24 -5.05 5.66 1.47
C LEU A 24 -5.36 6.88 0.61
N GLU A 25 -6.61 7.34 0.68
CA GLU A 25 -7.05 8.57 0.02
C GLU A 25 -6.17 9.77 0.45
N ASP A 26 -5.88 10.66 -0.49
CA ASP A 26 -5.18 11.90 -0.19
C ASP A 26 -6.03 12.76 0.75
N GLY A 27 -5.41 13.25 1.84
CA GLY A 27 -6.12 14.01 2.86
C GLY A 27 -6.94 13.17 3.85
N ILE A 28 -6.76 11.85 3.90
CA ILE A 28 -7.36 10.99 4.93
C ILE A 28 -7.18 11.59 6.34
N SER A 29 -8.29 11.73 7.07
CA SER A 29 -8.27 12.26 8.43
C SER A 29 -7.57 11.29 9.40
N SER A 30 -7.08 11.81 10.53
CA SER A 30 -6.47 10.95 11.56
C SER A 30 -7.45 9.91 12.11
N ASP A 31 -8.73 10.29 12.24
CA ASP A 31 -9.77 9.41 12.75
C ASP A 31 -10.08 8.26 11.79
N GLN A 32 -10.19 8.54 10.49
CA GLN A 32 -10.35 7.50 9.47
C GLN A 32 -9.15 6.56 9.44
N ARG A 33 -7.93 7.11 9.51
CA ARG A 33 -6.70 6.31 9.54
C ARG A 33 -6.68 5.36 10.75
N GLN A 34 -7.00 5.89 11.93
CA GLN A 34 -7.06 5.12 13.16
C GLN A 34 -8.17 4.06 13.12
N ALA A 35 -9.32 4.37 12.54
CA ALA A 35 -10.41 3.40 12.37
C ALA A 35 -10.01 2.24 11.44
N LEU A 36 -9.33 2.54 10.32
CA LEU A 36 -8.76 1.52 9.43
C LEU A 36 -7.74 0.66 10.16
N GLU A 37 -6.82 1.27 10.90
CA GLU A 37 -5.80 0.55 11.66
C GLU A 37 -6.41 -0.37 12.72
N GLN A 38 -7.47 0.08 13.40
CA GLN A 38 -8.21 -0.75 14.36
C GLN A 38 -8.87 -1.94 13.68
N LEU A 39 -9.51 -1.76 12.52
CA LEU A 39 -10.10 -2.85 11.75
C LEU A 39 -9.06 -3.88 11.34
N ILE A 40 -7.91 -3.42 10.83
CA ILE A 40 -6.82 -4.31 10.42
C ILE A 40 -6.27 -5.09 11.63
N ARG A 41 -6.06 -4.43 12.78
CA ARG A 41 -5.55 -5.06 13.99
C ARG A 41 -6.51 -6.07 14.63
N GLN A 42 -7.80 -6.00 14.32
CA GLN A 42 -8.80 -6.98 14.78
C GLN A 42 -8.75 -8.28 13.99
N GLU A 43 -8.09 -8.31 12.83
CA GLU A 43 -7.91 -9.54 12.06
C GLU A 43 -6.88 -10.46 12.72
N PRO A 44 -7.29 -11.65 13.22
CA PRO A 44 -6.40 -12.52 14.00
C PRO A 44 -5.22 -13.08 13.19
N ASP A 45 -5.33 -13.04 11.86
CA ASP A 45 -4.36 -13.60 10.93
C ASP A 45 -3.29 -12.59 10.48
N VAL A 46 -3.43 -11.34 10.90
CA VAL A 46 -2.45 -10.28 10.64
C VAL A 46 -1.26 -10.47 11.57
N GLU A 47 -0.08 -10.64 10.97
CA GLU A 47 1.19 -10.73 11.68
C GLU A 47 1.71 -9.35 12.04
N SER A 48 1.63 -8.40 11.10
CA SER A 48 2.04 -7.02 11.34
C SER A 48 1.36 -6.06 10.38
N THR A 49 1.21 -4.82 10.83
CA THR A 49 0.70 -3.70 10.06
C THR A 49 1.69 -2.56 10.16
N GLU A 50 2.15 -2.05 9.03
CA GLU A 50 3.09 -0.94 8.94
C GLU A 50 2.45 0.22 8.20
N TYR A 51 2.41 1.39 8.83
CA TYR A 51 2.00 2.62 8.16
C TYR A 51 3.19 3.20 7.38
N VAL A 52 3.02 3.40 6.09
CA VAL A 52 3.98 4.07 5.22
C VAL A 52 3.39 5.40 4.81
N SER A 53 4.04 6.49 5.23
CA SER A 53 3.60 7.84 4.86
C SER A 53 3.87 8.13 3.38
N LYS A 54 3.14 9.10 2.84
CA LYS A 54 3.36 9.67 1.49
C LYS A 54 4.84 10.00 1.24
N GLN A 55 5.48 10.58 2.25
CA GLN A 55 6.89 10.98 2.21
C GLN A 55 7.82 9.77 2.22
N ALA A 56 7.58 8.78 3.10
CA ALA A 56 8.40 7.58 3.17
C ALA A 56 8.30 6.74 1.88
N ALA A 57 7.09 6.61 1.31
CA ALA A 57 6.86 5.97 0.02
C ALA A 57 7.66 6.66 -1.09
N TRP A 58 7.69 7.99 -1.09
CA TRP A 58 8.43 8.79 -2.06
C TRP A 58 9.95 8.65 -1.95
N GLU A 59 10.51 8.75 -0.74
CA GLU A 59 11.95 8.55 -0.53
C GLU A 59 12.39 7.16 -0.99
N LYS A 60 11.60 6.14 -0.64
CA LYS A 60 11.84 4.77 -1.06
C LYS A 60 11.78 4.62 -2.58
N PHE A 61 10.78 5.20 -3.22
CA PHE A 61 10.63 5.18 -4.68
C PHE A 61 11.79 5.86 -5.40
N LYS A 62 12.19 7.06 -4.93
CA LYS A 62 13.39 7.75 -5.45
C LYS A 62 14.62 6.87 -5.34
N ASN A 63 14.85 6.25 -4.18
CA ASN A 63 15.98 5.36 -3.96
C ASN A 63 15.98 4.15 -4.91
N THR A 64 14.82 3.58 -5.22
CA THR A 64 14.68 2.49 -6.21
C THR A 64 14.97 2.96 -7.63
N LEU A 65 14.68 4.23 -7.94
CA LEU A 65 14.88 4.83 -9.26
C LEU A 65 16.22 5.57 -9.43
N SER A 66 17.08 5.65 -8.42
CA SER A 66 18.38 6.35 -8.45
C SER A 66 19.40 5.87 -9.51
N GLY A 67 19.02 4.97 -10.43
CA GLY A 67 19.76 4.60 -11.65
C GLY A 67 19.01 4.87 -12.96
N LYS A 68 17.81 5.47 -12.92
CA LYS A 68 16.89 5.72 -14.05
C LYS A 68 16.40 7.19 -14.05
N ASN A 69 17.34 8.13 -13.88
CA ASN A 69 17.12 9.56 -13.59
C ASN A 69 16.02 10.26 -14.40
N LYS A 70 15.85 9.94 -15.69
CA LYS A 70 14.89 10.63 -16.57
C LYS A 70 13.44 10.58 -16.07
N VAL A 71 13.04 9.51 -15.37
CA VAL A 71 11.64 9.38 -14.88
C VAL A 71 11.37 10.27 -13.67
N LEU A 72 12.39 10.53 -12.85
CA LEU A 72 12.25 11.36 -11.65
C LEU A 72 12.27 12.86 -11.98
N GLU A 73 13.01 13.25 -13.01
CA GLU A 73 13.14 14.65 -13.46
C GLU A 73 11.82 15.22 -14.00
N ASP A 74 10.94 14.37 -14.52
CA ASP A 74 9.64 14.77 -15.08
C ASP A 74 8.51 14.88 -14.03
N LEU A 75 8.77 14.58 -12.75
CA LEU A 75 7.75 14.57 -11.69
C LEU A 75 7.75 15.89 -10.90
N GLU A 76 6.74 16.73 -11.13
CA GLU A 76 6.55 18.01 -10.42
C GLU A 76 6.04 17.86 -8.98
N PHE A 77 5.40 16.73 -8.66
CA PHE A 77 4.83 16.44 -7.34
C PHE A 77 4.94 14.95 -6.97
N ASN A 78 4.78 14.64 -5.68
CA ASN A 78 4.81 13.26 -5.18
C ASN A 78 3.52 12.51 -5.57
N PRO A 79 3.58 11.53 -6.48
CA PRO A 79 2.40 10.84 -6.99
C PRO A 79 1.95 9.67 -6.10
N LEU A 80 2.73 9.32 -5.06
CA LEU A 80 2.47 8.14 -4.25
C LEU A 80 1.59 8.49 -3.05
N PRO A 81 0.47 7.79 -2.80
CA PRO A 81 -0.31 7.97 -1.60
C PRO A 81 0.39 7.35 -0.38
N GLY A 82 -0.14 7.62 0.82
CA GLY A 82 0.21 6.84 2.01
C GLY A 82 -0.41 5.44 1.95
N SER A 83 0.14 4.48 2.68
CA SER A 83 -0.38 3.11 2.70
C SER A 83 -0.29 2.44 4.07
N TYR A 84 -1.09 1.40 4.26
CA TYR A 84 -0.83 0.35 5.25
C TYR A 84 -0.32 -0.91 4.54
N ASN A 85 0.84 -1.40 4.96
CA ASN A 85 1.41 -2.66 4.51
C ASN A 85 1.11 -3.73 5.54
N ILE A 86 0.36 -4.75 5.14
CA ILE A 86 -0.18 -5.77 6.03
C ILE A 86 0.46 -7.12 5.68
N ARG A 87 1.15 -7.70 6.65
CA ARG A 87 1.71 -9.05 6.56
C ARG A 87 0.82 -10.03 7.31
N PHE A 88 0.69 -11.23 6.75
CA PHE A 88 -0.16 -12.29 7.30
C PHE A 88 0.66 -13.48 7.74
N GLN A 89 0.23 -14.09 8.84
CA GLN A 89 0.87 -15.29 9.35
C GLN A 89 0.89 -16.41 8.28
N PRO A 90 1.93 -17.26 8.26
CA PRO A 90 1.96 -18.44 7.43
C PRO A 90 0.80 -19.40 7.71
N SER A 91 -0.06 -19.61 6.71
CA SER A 91 -1.14 -20.59 6.78
C SER A 91 -1.60 -21.02 5.39
N SER A 92 -2.14 -22.24 5.28
CA SER A 92 -2.68 -22.77 4.02
C SER A 92 -3.88 -21.97 3.48
N GLN A 93 -4.53 -21.19 4.35
CA GLN A 93 -5.69 -20.36 4.01
C GLN A 93 -5.33 -18.87 3.85
N ARG A 94 -4.04 -18.52 3.74
CA ARG A 94 -3.58 -17.13 3.72
C ARG A 94 -4.27 -16.30 2.62
N LEU A 95 -4.40 -16.84 1.40
CA LEU A 95 -5.06 -16.12 0.30
C LEU A 95 -6.53 -15.82 0.59
N GLU A 96 -7.27 -16.78 1.13
CA GLU A 96 -8.67 -16.58 1.52
C GLU A 96 -8.82 -15.53 2.62
N LYS A 97 -7.91 -15.55 3.59
CA LYS A 97 -7.84 -14.54 4.68
C LYS A 97 -7.62 -13.14 4.12
N ILE A 98 -6.67 -12.98 3.20
CA ILE A 98 -6.42 -11.69 2.54
C ILE A 98 -7.66 -11.24 1.76
N ARG A 99 -8.29 -12.13 0.99
CA ARG A 99 -9.52 -11.80 0.24
C ARG A 99 -10.66 -11.33 1.15
N ARG A 100 -10.81 -11.93 2.34
CA ARG A 100 -11.79 -11.47 3.33
C ARG A 100 -11.47 -10.05 3.80
N LEU A 101 -10.22 -9.78 4.17
CA LEU A 101 -9.82 -8.44 4.60
C LEU A 101 -9.98 -7.41 3.48
N VAL A 102 -9.66 -7.77 2.23
CA VAL A 102 -9.92 -6.90 1.06
C VAL A 102 -11.40 -6.54 0.95
N ASN A 103 -12.29 -7.52 1.07
CA ASN A 103 -13.73 -7.26 1.03
C ASN A 103 -14.23 -6.41 2.20
N LEU A 104 -13.59 -6.48 3.37
CA LEU A 104 -13.92 -5.64 4.52
C LEU A 104 -13.50 -4.19 4.31
N LEU A 105 -12.37 -3.96 3.63
CA LEU A 105 -11.72 -2.65 3.52
C LEU A 105 -12.08 -1.87 2.25
N LYS A 106 -12.40 -2.54 1.14
CA LYS A 106 -12.58 -1.91 -0.19
C LYS A 106 -13.60 -0.76 -0.24
N ASP A 107 -14.60 -0.78 0.64
CA ASP A 107 -15.68 0.23 0.67
C ASP A 107 -15.56 1.14 1.91
N LYS A 108 -14.41 1.13 2.61
CA LYS A 108 -14.20 1.95 3.80
C LYS A 108 -13.73 3.36 3.41
N PRO A 109 -14.26 4.41 4.07
CA PRO A 109 -13.75 5.76 3.89
C PRO A 109 -12.26 5.85 4.18
N GLY A 110 -11.51 6.58 3.34
CA GLY A 110 -10.06 6.70 3.47
C GLY A 110 -9.27 5.63 2.71
N VAL A 111 -9.92 4.64 2.08
CA VAL A 111 -9.24 3.63 1.25
C VAL A 111 -9.36 4.01 -0.23
N GLU A 112 -8.22 4.22 -0.88
CA GLU A 112 -8.16 4.54 -2.31
C GLU A 112 -8.11 3.27 -3.17
N SER A 113 -7.21 2.34 -2.82
CA SER A 113 -7.05 1.09 -3.57
C SER A 113 -6.38 0.01 -2.71
N LEU A 114 -6.48 -1.25 -3.16
CA LEU A 114 -5.88 -2.40 -2.50
C LEU A 114 -5.09 -3.24 -3.50
N GLU A 115 -3.85 -3.57 -3.17
CA GLU A 115 -2.97 -4.36 -4.01
C GLU A 115 -2.40 -5.58 -3.28
N PHE A 116 -2.29 -6.68 -4.02
CA PHE A 116 -1.64 -7.90 -3.56
C PHE A 116 -0.18 -7.87 -3.97
N GLY A 117 0.73 -8.08 -3.01
CA GLY A 117 2.17 -8.20 -3.21
C GLY A 117 2.69 -9.62 -3.03
#